data_AF-K6UC83-F1
#
_entry.id   AF-K6UC83-F1
#
_cell.length_a   1.000
_cell.length_b   1.000
_cell.length_c   1.000
_cell.angle_alpha   90.00
_cell.angle_beta   90.00
_cell.angle_gamma   90.00
#
_symmetry.space_group_name_H-M   'P 1'
#
loop_
_entity.id
_entity.type
_entity.pdbx_description
1 polymer ?
#
loop_
_entity_poly.entity_id
_entity_poly.type
_entity_poly.pdbx_seq_one_letter_code
_entity_poly.pdbx_strand_id
1 'polypeptide(L)'
;SVDINNNEVSEILCIICKIYQYVNDNFFINEVIILEYMDNYFSLFDFILKNEIVVSNYMEDESYLKALPQYKCKRIVLDIVTRLFSRYVNTNYNKCNNEITEKFCQAFLNKWLCPFFEDLIIILQSYHKNKKTLTDECLVYILQGLSYGVENALIYKNYIKNNFEFLVRDVIFPLLCYNDDDVEKFLCDQYDFTMNIFNTYIVEDKKVSATSFIKDLTRYRGSKHISELFHLCENVISTYNQNYHMVYSKFATQGNQDEAMVEELLRNEFCKYKYGALKILECLYSRLCDKKRNMNIEQFLKTYVENDLNNPNHLVCYQSIVTYCCFIKKVQHFSDVNGLVGNYEVILNHIGSTSLLIRVASASYIKKFFKIKNDYLKSVIIKSIPILIERLLNVIKEVKCEYIVMTLDNLAYTYKDYITPYVNDVVITLCTSFVFLINKKDEEESAHNSLENSLRHNNPELTSHTQE
;
A
#
# COMPACT_ATOMS: atom_id res chain seq x y z
N SER A 1 -3.97 40.48 7.26
CA SER A 1 -3.47 39.29 6.53
C SER A 1 -4.48 38.18 6.72
N VAL A 2 -4.71 37.35 5.70
CA VAL A 2 -5.52 36.13 5.85
C VAL A 2 -4.73 35.17 6.74
N ASP A 3 -5.28 34.73 7.86
CA ASP A 3 -4.63 33.78 8.76
C ASP A 3 -5.28 32.40 8.58
N ILE A 4 -4.53 31.46 8.00
CA ILE A 4 -5.02 30.09 7.79
C ILE A 4 -5.25 29.37 9.12
N ASN A 5 -4.56 29.75 10.20
CA ASN A 5 -4.71 29.08 11.49
C ASN A 5 -6.00 29.49 12.22
N ASN A 6 -6.70 30.54 11.76
CA ASN A 6 -8.04 30.86 12.23
C ASN A 6 -9.08 29.89 11.63
N ASN A 7 -9.88 29.25 12.49
CA ASN A 7 -10.88 28.28 12.09
C ASN A 7 -11.91 28.84 11.09
N GLU A 8 -12.49 30.02 11.39
CA GLU A 8 -13.53 30.64 10.55
C GLU A 8 -12.98 30.99 9.16
N VAL A 9 -11.76 31.52 9.11
CA VAL A 9 -11.07 31.83 7.86
C VAL A 9 -10.86 30.55 7.06
N SER A 10 -10.36 29.49 7.69
CA SER A 10 -10.13 28.19 7.02
C SER A 10 -11.41 27.52 6.53
N GLU A 11 -12.55 27.69 7.24
CA GLU A 11 -13.84 27.20 6.78
C GLU A 11 -14.30 27.91 5.51
N ILE A 12 -14.16 29.25 5.45
CA ILE A 12 -14.48 30.04 4.26
C ILE A 12 -13.57 29.63 3.09
N LEU A 13 -12.26 29.52 3.32
CA LEU A 13 -11.31 29.08 2.29
C LEU A 13 -11.65 27.68 1.78
N CYS A 14 -12.01 26.76 2.67
CA CYS A 14 -12.45 25.41 2.33
C CYS A 14 -13.67 25.42 1.41
N ILE A 15 -14.66 26.27 1.66
CA ILE A 15 -15.84 26.43 0.79
C ILE A 15 -15.42 26.94 -0.60
N ILE A 16 -14.56 27.96 -0.66
CA ILE A 16 -14.07 28.51 -1.93
C ILE A 16 -13.35 27.43 -2.76
N CYS A 17 -12.47 26.64 -2.13
CA CYS A 17 -11.77 25.54 -2.80
C CYS A 17 -12.73 24.45 -3.28
N LYS A 18 -13.76 24.11 -2.50
CA LYS A 18 -14.80 23.15 -2.90
C LYS A 18 -15.61 23.63 -4.10
N ILE A 19 -15.92 24.93 -4.18
CA ILE A 19 -16.59 25.50 -5.35
C ILE A 19 -15.72 25.29 -6.59
N TYR A 20 -14.42 25.59 -6.52
CA TYR A 20 -13.50 25.32 -7.63
C TYR A 20 -13.48 23.83 -8.00
N GLN A 21 -13.37 22.93 -7.01
CA GLN A 21 -13.38 21.49 -7.23
C GLN A 21 -14.65 21.04 -7.97
N TYR A 22 -15.82 21.47 -7.48
CA TYR A 22 -17.11 21.14 -8.08
C TYR A 22 -17.23 21.66 -9.51
N VAL A 23 -16.73 22.85 -9.79
CA VAL A 23 -16.75 23.42 -11.14
C VAL A 23 -15.83 22.63 -12.08
N ASN A 24 -14.62 22.31 -11.63
CA ASN A 24 -13.66 21.53 -12.43
C ASN A 24 -14.13 20.08 -12.70
N ASP A 25 -14.81 19.46 -11.73
CA ASP A 25 -15.30 18.08 -11.85
C ASP A 25 -16.56 17.98 -12.74
N ASN A 26 -17.50 18.93 -12.65
CA ASN A 26 -18.78 18.82 -13.38
C ASN A 26 -18.80 19.44 -14.77
N PHE A 27 -18.13 20.57 -14.96
CA PHE A 27 -18.23 21.30 -16.23
C PHE A 27 -17.11 20.94 -17.20
N PHE A 28 -16.08 20.22 -16.71
CA PHE A 28 -14.74 20.17 -17.30
C PHE A 28 -14.22 21.61 -17.56
N ILE A 29 -12.94 21.80 -17.88
CA ILE A 29 -12.41 23.15 -18.12
C ILE A 29 -12.83 23.64 -19.51
N ASN A 30 -14.13 23.84 -19.69
CA ASN A 30 -14.76 24.26 -20.93
C ASN A 30 -15.19 25.73 -20.89
N GLU A 31 -15.24 26.32 -19.69
CA GLU A 31 -15.67 27.69 -19.48
C GLU A 31 -14.47 28.65 -19.44
N VAL A 32 -14.54 29.72 -20.24
CA VAL A 32 -13.49 30.75 -20.34
C VAL A 32 -13.19 31.39 -18.98
N ILE A 33 -14.20 31.51 -18.12
CA ILE A 33 -14.06 32.11 -16.79
C ILE A 33 -13.04 31.35 -15.90
N ILE A 34 -12.91 30.04 -16.07
CA ILE A 34 -11.93 29.25 -15.29
C ILE A 34 -10.50 29.57 -15.72
N LEU A 35 -10.30 29.87 -17.01
CA LEU A 35 -9.00 30.31 -17.51
C LEU A 35 -8.67 31.73 -17.01
N GLU A 36 -9.64 32.64 -17.02
CA GLU A 36 -9.46 34.03 -16.57
C GLU A 36 -9.11 34.13 -15.08
N TYR A 37 -9.76 33.32 -14.23
CA TYR A 37 -9.54 33.33 -12.78
C TYR A 37 -8.51 32.31 -12.31
N MET A 38 -7.89 31.55 -13.22
CA MET A 38 -6.93 30.47 -12.90
C MET A 38 -5.83 30.96 -11.96
N ASP A 39 -5.20 32.10 -12.29
CA ASP A 39 -4.10 32.66 -11.50
C ASP A 39 -4.52 33.04 -10.08
N ASN A 40 -5.76 33.51 -9.90
CA ASN A 40 -6.27 33.88 -8.58
C ASN A 40 -6.49 32.64 -7.70
N TYR A 41 -7.11 31.60 -8.26
CA TYR A 41 -7.30 30.34 -7.56
C TYR A 41 -5.97 29.66 -7.24
N PHE A 42 -5.04 29.62 -8.19
CA PHE A 42 -3.77 28.96 -7.98
C PHE A 42 -2.85 29.72 -7.02
N SER A 43 -2.92 31.05 -7.00
CA SER A 43 -2.27 31.86 -5.95
C SER A 43 -2.83 31.55 -4.57
N LEU A 44 -4.15 31.34 -4.47
CA LEU A 44 -4.79 30.94 -3.21
C LEU A 44 -4.35 29.53 -2.79
N PHE A 45 -4.26 28.59 -3.73
CA PHE A 45 -3.81 27.23 -3.47
C PHE A 45 -2.36 27.20 -2.98
N ASP A 46 -1.46 27.89 -3.68
CA ASP A 46 -0.05 28.09 -3.28
C ASP A 46 0.05 28.68 -1.87
N PHE A 47 -0.75 29.71 -1.56
CA PHE A 47 -0.84 30.28 -0.22
C PHE A 47 -1.28 29.23 0.83
N ILE A 48 -2.32 28.45 0.57
CA ILE A 48 -2.81 27.43 1.51
C ILE A 48 -1.75 26.33 1.75
N LEU A 49 -1.05 25.92 0.69
CA LEU A 49 -0.06 24.86 0.74
C LEU A 49 1.20 25.27 1.50
N LYS A 50 1.75 26.46 1.20
CA LYS A 50 2.99 26.99 1.81
C LYS A 50 2.87 27.28 3.30
N ASN A 51 1.71 27.73 3.75
CA ASN A 51 1.54 28.10 5.15
C ASN A 51 1.47 26.85 6.05
N GLU A 52 2.31 26.82 7.07
CA GLU A 52 2.32 25.76 8.08
C GLU A 52 1.08 25.86 8.97
N ILE A 53 0.49 24.70 9.28
CA ILE A 53 -0.64 24.61 10.20
C ILE A 53 -0.08 24.50 11.61
N VAL A 54 -0.45 25.44 12.48
CA VAL A 54 -0.05 25.49 13.89
C VAL A 54 -1.24 25.04 14.73
N VAL A 55 -1.11 23.87 15.36
CA VAL A 55 -2.13 23.35 16.28
C VAL A 55 -1.83 23.83 17.70
N SER A 56 -2.76 24.54 18.32
CA SER A 56 -2.61 25.13 19.65
C SER A 56 -2.68 24.12 20.79
N ASN A 57 -3.38 22.99 20.60
CA ASN A 57 -3.55 21.93 21.59
C ASN A 57 -2.63 20.74 21.26
N TYR A 58 -1.88 20.26 22.25
CA TYR A 58 -1.04 19.07 22.12
C TYR A 58 -1.93 17.81 22.13
N MET A 59 -2.52 17.49 20.98
CA MET A 59 -3.29 16.26 20.76
C MET A 59 -2.58 15.44 19.68
N GLU A 60 -2.42 14.14 19.90
CA GLU A 60 -1.75 13.20 18.99
C GLU A 60 -2.73 12.39 18.13
N ASP A 61 -4.03 12.51 18.39
CA ASP A 61 -5.07 11.81 17.63
C ASP A 61 -5.23 12.39 16.23
N GLU A 62 -4.94 11.58 15.22
CA GLU A 62 -5.08 11.94 13.82
C GLU A 62 -6.54 12.23 13.43
N SER A 63 -7.51 11.55 14.06
CA SER A 63 -8.94 11.76 13.80
C SER A 63 -9.36 13.19 14.13
N TYR A 64 -8.82 13.73 15.23
CA TYR A 64 -8.99 15.12 15.61
C TYR A 64 -8.33 16.08 14.61
N LEU A 65 -7.09 15.81 14.20
CA LEU A 65 -6.38 16.65 13.22
C LEU A 65 -7.15 16.72 11.89
N LYS A 66 -7.72 15.60 11.43
CA LYS A 66 -8.56 15.54 10.22
C LYS A 66 -9.85 16.35 10.35
N ALA A 67 -10.38 16.51 11.57
CA ALA A 67 -11.61 17.27 11.80
C ALA A 67 -11.41 18.79 11.69
N LEU A 68 -10.20 19.28 11.93
CA LEU A 68 -9.86 20.70 11.92
C LEU A 68 -10.00 21.33 10.51
N PRO A 69 -10.59 22.54 10.39
CA PRO A 69 -10.80 23.20 9.10
C PRO A 69 -9.54 23.39 8.26
N GLN A 70 -8.39 23.64 8.92
CA GLN A 70 -7.10 23.89 8.27
C GLN A 70 -6.63 22.67 7.46
N TYR A 71 -6.68 21.48 8.07
CA TYR A 71 -6.28 20.24 7.40
C TYR A 71 -7.29 19.85 6.34
N LYS A 72 -8.59 20.05 6.57
CA LYS A 72 -9.63 19.85 5.55
C LYS A 72 -9.38 20.72 4.32
N CYS A 73 -9.12 22.00 4.53
CA CYS A 73 -8.83 22.95 3.45
C CYS A 73 -7.58 22.53 2.66
N LYS A 74 -6.47 22.23 3.37
CA LYS A 74 -5.23 21.77 2.76
C LYS A 74 -5.41 20.47 1.98
N ARG A 75 -6.15 19.49 2.52
CA ARG A 75 -6.48 18.22 1.84
C ARG A 75 -7.22 18.45 0.53
N ILE A 76 -8.23 19.33 0.52
CA ILE A 76 -9.02 19.65 -0.68
C ILE A 76 -8.13 20.30 -1.75
N VAL A 77 -7.26 21.23 -1.37
CA VAL A 77 -6.30 21.84 -2.30
C VAL A 77 -5.35 20.79 -2.88
N LEU A 78 -4.83 19.89 -2.04
CA LEU A 78 -3.96 18.80 -2.49
C LEU A 78 -4.67 17.83 -3.45
N ASP A 79 -5.94 17.48 -3.19
CA ASP A 79 -6.76 16.67 -4.12
C ASP A 79 -6.91 17.37 -5.47
N ILE A 80 -7.30 18.66 -5.47
CA ILE A 80 -7.42 19.46 -6.70
C ILE A 80 -6.09 19.46 -7.48
N VAL A 81 -4.98 19.80 -6.83
CA VAL A 81 -3.65 19.88 -7.45
C VAL A 81 -3.21 18.51 -7.99
N THR A 82 -3.45 17.44 -7.25
CA THR A 82 -3.09 16.08 -7.66
C THR A 82 -3.92 15.62 -8.87
N ARG A 83 -5.20 16.00 -8.95
CA ARG A 83 -6.04 15.79 -10.14
C ARG A 83 -5.55 16.59 -11.36
N LEU A 84 -5.08 17.82 -11.15
CA LEU A 84 -4.47 18.61 -12.23
C LEU A 84 -3.20 17.92 -12.75
N PHE A 85 -2.36 17.38 -11.85
CA PHE A 85 -1.19 16.61 -12.26
C PHE A 85 -1.56 15.35 -13.04
N SER A 86 -2.51 14.55 -12.53
CA SER A 86 -2.92 13.32 -13.19
C SER A 86 -3.48 13.56 -14.60
N ARG A 87 -4.19 14.67 -14.80
CA ARG A 87 -4.81 15.05 -16.08
C ARG A 87 -3.83 15.66 -17.08
N TYR A 88 -2.98 16.58 -16.63
CA TYR A 88 -2.17 17.42 -17.54
C TYR A 88 -0.68 17.08 -17.59
N VAL A 89 -0.14 16.46 -16.54
CA VAL A 89 1.29 16.06 -16.51
C VAL A 89 1.48 14.69 -17.16
N ASN A 90 0.52 13.77 -16.96
CA ASN A 90 0.59 12.45 -17.56
C ASN A 90 0.20 12.50 -19.05
N THR A 91 1.17 12.26 -19.93
CA THR A 91 0.98 12.33 -21.39
C THR A 91 -0.03 11.31 -21.92
N ASN A 92 -0.32 10.24 -21.17
CA ASN A 92 -1.29 9.22 -21.58
C ASN A 92 -2.75 9.65 -21.39
N TYR A 93 -3.00 10.61 -20.48
CA TYR A 93 -4.33 11.16 -20.19
C TYR A 93 -4.55 12.56 -20.74
N ASN A 94 -3.53 13.14 -21.36
CA ASN A 94 -3.56 14.49 -21.91
C ASN A 94 -4.42 14.55 -23.19
N LYS A 95 -5.75 14.51 -23.01
CA LYS A 95 -6.73 14.75 -24.06
C LYS A 95 -7.29 16.16 -23.87
N CYS A 96 -6.57 17.14 -24.41
CA CYS A 96 -7.12 18.48 -24.58
C CYS A 96 -8.22 18.38 -25.65
N ASN A 97 -9.49 18.37 -25.22
CA ASN A 97 -10.62 18.14 -26.11
C ASN A 97 -11.07 19.42 -26.85
N ASN A 98 -10.63 20.59 -26.39
CA ASN A 98 -10.93 21.89 -26.99
C ASN A 98 -9.79 22.90 -26.75
N GLU A 99 -9.85 24.02 -27.47
CA GLU A 99 -8.84 25.10 -27.42
C GLU A 99 -8.71 25.72 -26.03
N ILE A 100 -9.82 25.82 -25.27
CA ILE A 100 -9.83 26.38 -23.92
C ILE A 100 -9.02 25.49 -22.97
N THR A 101 -9.24 24.17 -23.01
CA THR A 101 -8.49 23.19 -22.20
C THR A 101 -7.02 23.21 -22.58
N GLU A 102 -6.68 23.37 -23.86
CA GLU A 102 -5.29 23.48 -24.31
C GLU A 102 -4.60 24.73 -23.74
N LYS A 103 -5.24 25.89 -23.84
CA LYS A 103 -4.73 27.14 -23.25
C LYS A 103 -4.57 27.04 -21.73
N PHE A 104 -5.55 26.44 -21.05
CA PHE A 104 -5.46 26.18 -19.62
C PHE A 104 -4.28 25.27 -19.27
N CYS A 105 -4.13 24.15 -19.98
CA CYS A 105 -3.04 23.21 -19.79
C CYS A 105 -1.68 23.90 -19.98
N GLN A 106 -1.51 24.68 -21.05
CA GLN A 106 -0.28 25.43 -21.30
C GLN A 106 -0.01 26.45 -20.19
N ALA A 107 -1.01 27.20 -19.75
CA ALA A 107 -0.85 28.19 -18.69
C ALA A 107 -0.47 27.53 -17.35
N PHE A 108 -1.11 26.42 -17.00
CA PHE A 108 -0.77 25.61 -15.83
C PHE A 108 0.66 25.06 -15.90
N LEU A 109 1.02 24.38 -17.00
CA LEU A 109 2.33 23.75 -17.17
C LEU A 109 3.48 24.77 -17.16
N ASN A 110 3.27 25.95 -17.73
CA ASN A 110 4.31 26.97 -17.86
C ASN A 110 4.51 27.80 -16.59
N LYS A 111 3.43 28.08 -15.83
CA LYS A 111 3.49 29.02 -14.70
C LYS A 111 3.38 28.34 -13.34
N TRP A 112 2.51 27.34 -13.19
CA TRP A 112 2.07 26.84 -11.88
C TRP A 112 2.57 25.44 -11.53
N LEU A 113 2.98 24.66 -12.53
CA LEU A 113 3.53 23.34 -12.31
C LEU A 113 4.74 23.35 -11.36
N CYS A 114 5.73 24.20 -11.63
CA CYS A 114 6.92 24.31 -10.80
C CYS A 114 6.61 24.77 -9.36
N PRO A 115 5.88 25.88 -9.13
CA PRO A 115 5.49 26.33 -7.80
C PRO A 115 4.81 25.23 -6.97
N PHE A 116 3.82 24.52 -7.52
CA PHE A 116 3.15 23.47 -6.74
C PHE A 116 4.09 22.33 -6.36
N PHE A 117 5.02 21.92 -7.22
CA PHE A 117 6.03 20.92 -6.84
C PHE A 117 7.02 21.43 -5.80
N GLU A 118 7.37 22.72 -5.83
CA GLU A 118 8.15 23.35 -4.77
C GLU A 118 7.41 23.30 -3.42
N ASP A 119 6.11 23.60 -3.43
CA ASP A 119 5.25 23.50 -2.24
C ASP A 119 5.21 22.09 -1.67
N LEU A 120 5.04 21.07 -2.52
CA LEU A 120 5.08 19.67 -2.08
C LEU A 120 6.38 19.34 -1.34
N ILE A 121 7.53 19.81 -1.83
CA ILE A 121 8.83 19.58 -1.18
C ILE A 121 8.91 20.31 0.16
N ILE A 122 8.47 21.58 0.22
CA ILE A 122 8.48 22.37 1.47
C ILE A 122 7.58 21.71 2.53
N ILE A 123 6.37 21.28 2.15
CA ILE A 123 5.45 20.59 3.05
C ILE A 123 6.09 19.31 3.60
N LEU A 124 6.77 18.53 2.76
CA LEU A 124 7.46 17.32 3.21
C LEU A 124 8.62 17.62 4.16
N GLN A 125 9.36 18.72 3.94
CA GLN A 125 10.42 19.15 4.86
C GLN A 125 9.86 19.55 6.22
N SER A 126 8.72 20.25 6.26
CA SER A 126 8.01 20.56 7.52
C SER A 126 7.46 19.30 8.19
N TYR A 127 6.87 18.38 7.42
CA TYR A 127 6.40 17.08 7.90
C TYR A 127 7.53 16.22 8.48
N HIS A 128 8.71 16.25 7.88
CA HIS A 128 9.87 15.55 8.40
C HIS A 128 10.33 16.10 9.75
N LYS A 129 10.30 17.43 9.93
CA LYS A 129 10.63 18.07 11.22
C LYS A 129 9.56 17.84 12.28
N ASN A 130 8.29 17.91 11.89
CA ASN A 130 7.16 17.72 12.77
C ASN A 130 6.02 17.02 12.02
N LYS A 131 5.79 15.74 12.38
CA LYS A 131 4.77 14.89 11.76
C LYS A 131 3.36 15.46 11.92
N LYS A 132 3.12 16.33 12.92
CA LYS A 132 1.81 16.95 13.18
C LYS A 132 1.43 18.02 12.15
N THR A 133 2.35 18.47 11.30
CA THR A 133 2.06 19.51 10.29
C THR A 133 1.17 19.01 9.13
N LEU A 134 0.96 17.69 9.02
CA LEU A 134 0.27 17.04 7.92
C LEU A 134 -0.47 15.79 8.39
N THR A 135 -1.70 15.58 7.92
CA THR A 135 -2.43 14.31 8.13
C THR A 135 -2.05 13.27 7.07
N ASP A 136 -2.34 12.00 7.32
CA ASP A 136 -2.03 10.92 6.36
C ASP A 136 -2.77 11.11 5.03
N GLU A 137 -4.01 11.60 5.06
CA GLU A 137 -4.79 11.88 3.85
C GLU A 137 -4.12 12.93 2.97
N CYS A 138 -3.55 13.98 3.58
CA CYS A 138 -2.78 14.96 2.82
C CYS A 138 -1.51 14.32 2.26
N LEU A 139 -0.82 13.50 3.05
CA LEU A 139 0.41 12.84 2.62
C LEU A 139 0.19 11.91 1.42
N VAL A 140 -0.95 11.21 1.35
CA VAL A 140 -1.35 10.40 0.19
C VAL A 140 -1.30 11.23 -1.11
N TYR A 141 -1.98 12.39 -1.14
CA TYR A 141 -2.01 13.24 -2.33
C TYR A 141 -0.63 13.81 -2.69
N ILE A 142 0.18 14.18 -1.69
CA ILE A 142 1.56 14.64 -1.94
C ILE A 142 2.38 13.54 -2.62
N LEU A 143 2.33 12.31 -2.10
CA LEU A 143 3.08 11.17 -2.65
C LEU A 143 2.59 10.79 -4.06
N GLN A 144 1.29 10.86 -4.31
CA GLN A 144 0.72 10.69 -5.65
C GLN A 144 1.20 11.80 -6.61
N GLY A 145 1.18 13.05 -6.16
CA GLY A 145 1.71 14.19 -6.92
C GLY A 145 3.18 14.02 -7.30
N LEU A 146 4.01 13.60 -6.35
CA LEU A 146 5.42 13.28 -6.61
C LEU A 146 5.58 12.16 -7.64
N SER A 147 4.70 11.14 -7.62
CA SER A 147 4.72 10.04 -8.59
C SER A 147 4.48 10.54 -10.02
N TYR A 148 3.53 11.47 -10.22
CA TYR A 148 3.35 12.14 -11.52
C TYR A 148 4.57 12.98 -11.93
N GLY A 149 5.22 13.64 -10.96
CA GLY A 149 6.43 14.42 -11.18
C GLY A 149 7.62 13.59 -11.67
N VAL A 150 7.68 12.30 -11.36
CA VAL A 150 8.76 11.39 -11.82
C VAL A 150 8.78 11.26 -13.34
N GLU A 151 7.60 11.14 -13.96
CA GLU A 151 7.44 10.95 -15.41
C GLU A 151 7.87 12.23 -16.17
N ASN A 152 7.53 13.40 -15.64
CA ASN A 152 7.89 14.70 -16.23
C ASN A 152 9.39 15.00 -16.06
N ALA A 153 10.10 15.24 -17.17
CA ALA A 153 11.56 15.42 -17.15
C ALA A 153 12.01 16.70 -16.42
N LEU A 154 11.26 17.79 -16.54
CA LEU A 154 11.57 19.07 -15.93
C LEU A 154 11.40 19.02 -14.42
N ILE A 155 10.26 18.51 -13.96
CA ILE A 155 9.96 18.34 -12.53
C ILE A 155 10.91 17.34 -11.87
N TYR A 156 11.14 16.19 -12.52
CA TYR A 156 12.12 15.23 -12.03
C TYR A 156 13.49 15.86 -11.84
N LYS A 157 13.99 16.62 -12.81
CA LYS A 157 15.33 17.24 -12.74
C LYS A 157 15.42 18.26 -11.59
N ASN A 158 14.40 19.11 -11.45
CA ASN A 158 14.46 20.26 -10.55
C ASN A 158 14.16 19.88 -9.10
N TYR A 159 13.15 19.03 -8.86
CA TYR A 159 12.61 18.79 -7.52
C TYR A 159 12.87 17.37 -7.00
N ILE A 160 12.80 16.34 -7.85
CA ILE A 160 12.91 14.95 -7.36
C ILE A 160 14.37 14.52 -7.30
N LYS A 161 15.14 14.72 -8.37
CA LYS A 161 16.53 14.25 -8.46
C LYS A 161 17.42 14.90 -7.40
N ASN A 162 17.28 16.22 -7.20
CA ASN A 162 18.11 16.97 -6.25
C ASN A 162 17.75 16.66 -4.79
N ASN A 163 16.51 16.24 -4.51
CA ASN A 163 16.04 15.87 -3.18
C ASN A 163 15.92 14.35 -3.01
N PHE A 164 16.56 13.55 -3.87
CA PHE A 164 16.37 12.10 -3.89
C PHE A 164 16.69 11.45 -2.53
N GLU A 165 17.81 11.82 -1.91
CA GLU A 165 18.21 11.27 -0.61
C GLU A 165 17.15 11.57 0.46
N PHE A 166 16.77 12.84 0.61
CA PHE A 166 15.72 13.25 1.54
C PHE A 166 14.38 12.52 1.28
N LEU A 167 13.91 12.53 0.03
CA LEU A 167 12.63 11.91 -0.32
C LEU A 167 12.64 10.40 -0.04
N VAL A 168 13.68 9.70 -0.47
CA VAL A 168 13.73 8.24 -0.33
C VAL A 168 14.04 7.83 1.10
N ARG A 169 15.09 8.40 1.70
CA ARG A 169 15.61 7.94 3.00
C ARG A 169 14.79 8.45 4.18
N ASP A 170 14.37 9.71 4.14
CA ASP A 170 13.79 10.38 5.31
C ASP A 170 12.25 10.42 5.27
N VAL A 171 11.65 10.27 4.07
CA VAL A 171 10.19 10.26 3.89
C VAL A 171 9.69 8.88 3.49
N ILE A 172 10.10 8.35 2.34
CA ILE A 172 9.49 7.14 1.75
C ILE A 172 9.87 5.87 2.52
N PHE A 173 11.15 5.67 2.84
CA PHE A 173 11.60 4.44 3.49
C PHE A 173 10.96 4.21 4.87
N PRO A 174 10.87 5.22 5.76
CA PRO A 174 10.14 5.08 7.02
C PRO A 174 8.65 4.76 6.83
N LEU A 175 8.00 5.29 5.80
CA LEU A 175 6.59 4.98 5.48
C LEU A 175 6.41 3.55 4.98
N LEU A 176 7.40 2.97 4.30
CA LEU A 176 7.37 1.58 3.83
C LEU A 176 7.67 0.57 4.93
N CYS A 177 8.33 0.99 6.01
CA CYS A 177 8.47 0.19 7.22
C CYS A 177 7.11 0.06 7.90
N TYR A 178 6.88 -1.06 8.58
CA TYR A 178 5.74 -1.12 9.50
C TYR A 178 6.11 -0.38 10.80
N ASN A 179 5.11 0.18 11.48
CA ASN A 179 5.25 0.97 12.68
C ASN A 179 4.52 0.33 13.87
N ASP A 180 4.52 0.99 15.02
CA ASP A 180 3.88 0.49 16.22
C ASP A 180 2.34 0.43 16.11
N ASP A 181 1.72 1.34 15.37
CA ASP A 181 0.28 1.29 15.09
C ASP A 181 -0.10 0.05 14.27
N ASP A 182 0.74 -0.36 13.31
CA ASP A 182 0.53 -1.60 12.56
C ASP A 182 0.65 -2.83 13.46
N VAL A 183 1.60 -2.82 14.39
CA VAL A 183 1.78 -3.91 15.36
C VAL A 183 0.56 -3.99 16.26
N GLU A 184 0.07 -2.86 16.77
CA GLU A 184 -1.14 -2.81 17.59
C GLU A 184 -2.37 -3.31 16.83
N LYS A 185 -2.59 -2.83 15.59
CA LYS A 185 -3.69 -3.34 14.74
C LYS A 185 -3.56 -4.84 14.51
N PHE A 186 -2.35 -5.33 14.23
CA PHE A 186 -2.10 -6.75 14.03
C PHE A 186 -2.37 -7.59 15.28
N LEU A 187 -1.99 -7.11 16.46
CA LEU A 187 -2.19 -7.82 17.74
C LEU A 187 -3.66 -7.77 18.19
N CYS A 188 -4.35 -6.65 17.97
CA CYS A 188 -5.76 -6.46 18.35
C CYS A 188 -6.71 -7.29 17.47
N ASP A 189 -6.55 -7.24 16.15
CA ASP A 189 -7.39 -7.98 15.20
C ASP A 189 -6.57 -8.45 13.99
N GLN A 190 -6.05 -9.68 14.09
CA GLN A 190 -5.28 -10.31 13.01
C GLN A 190 -6.12 -10.50 11.74
N TYR A 191 -7.44 -10.68 11.86
CA TYR A 191 -8.32 -10.90 10.72
C TYR A 191 -8.46 -9.61 9.92
N ASP A 192 -8.86 -8.52 10.57
CA ASP A 192 -9.02 -7.22 9.92
C ASP A 192 -7.69 -6.74 9.32
N PHE A 193 -6.60 -6.82 10.09
CA PHE A 193 -5.27 -6.46 9.59
C PHE A 193 -4.87 -7.25 8.35
N THR A 194 -5.07 -8.57 8.36
CA THR A 194 -4.74 -9.43 7.21
C THR A 194 -5.62 -9.09 6.02
N MET A 195 -6.93 -8.93 6.21
CA MET A 195 -7.84 -8.61 5.11
C MET A 195 -7.53 -7.23 4.50
N ASN A 196 -7.15 -6.25 5.31
CA ASN A 196 -6.74 -4.93 4.84
C ASN A 196 -5.47 -4.99 3.97
N ILE A 197 -4.48 -5.82 4.31
CA ILE A 197 -3.29 -6.03 3.48
C ILE A 197 -3.64 -6.59 2.09
N PHE A 198 -4.64 -7.48 2.02
CA PHE A 198 -5.06 -8.12 0.77
C PHE A 198 -6.26 -7.41 0.12
N ASN A 199 -6.67 -6.26 0.64
CA ASN A 199 -7.77 -5.49 0.08
C ASN A 199 -7.28 -4.59 -1.07
N THR A 200 -7.65 -4.95 -2.31
CA THR A 200 -7.25 -4.18 -3.50
C THR A 200 -8.08 -2.89 -3.67
N TYR A 201 -9.16 -2.72 -2.91
CA TYR A 201 -10.09 -1.60 -3.05
C TYR A 201 -9.76 -0.39 -2.18
N ILE A 202 -8.70 -0.44 -1.37
CA ILE A 202 -8.24 0.72 -0.58
C ILE A 202 -7.56 1.72 -1.53
N VAL A 203 -8.22 2.85 -1.76
CA VAL A 203 -7.75 3.88 -2.71
C VAL A 203 -6.78 4.87 -2.05
N GLU A 204 -6.94 5.15 -0.76
CA GLU A 204 -6.25 6.25 -0.08
C GLU A 204 -5.37 5.74 1.08
N ASP A 205 -4.25 5.07 0.73
CA ASP A 205 -3.26 4.59 1.69
C ASP A 205 -1.87 5.19 1.41
N LYS A 206 -1.23 5.73 2.46
CA LYS A 206 0.07 6.41 2.36
C LYS A 206 1.21 5.46 2.00
N LYS A 207 1.16 4.20 2.43
CA LYS A 207 2.15 3.15 2.10
C LYS A 207 1.98 2.69 0.66
N VAL A 208 0.74 2.57 0.18
CA VAL A 208 0.44 2.28 -1.24
C VAL A 208 0.95 3.42 -2.12
N SER A 209 0.76 4.66 -1.71
CA SER A 209 1.26 5.85 -2.43
C SER A 209 2.79 5.91 -2.43
N ALA A 210 3.45 5.65 -1.30
CA ALA A 210 4.90 5.54 -1.19
C ALA A 210 5.47 4.41 -2.06
N THR A 211 4.80 3.25 -2.07
CA THR A 211 5.13 2.09 -2.92
C THR A 211 5.03 2.46 -4.40
N SER A 212 3.99 3.21 -4.77
CA SER A 212 3.75 3.65 -6.15
C SER A 212 4.83 4.63 -6.61
N PHE A 213 5.24 5.56 -5.75
CA PHE A 213 6.37 6.46 -6.02
C PHE A 213 7.67 5.70 -6.34
N ILE A 214 8.05 4.69 -5.55
CA ILE A 214 9.26 3.88 -5.83
C ILE A 214 9.10 3.08 -7.13
N LYS A 215 7.93 2.52 -7.40
CA LYS A 215 7.65 1.80 -8.66
C LYS A 215 7.78 2.73 -9.86
N ASP A 216 7.26 3.94 -9.80
CA ASP A 216 7.37 4.93 -10.87
C ASP A 216 8.79 5.44 -11.04
N LEU A 217 9.51 5.71 -9.94
CA LEU A 217 10.92 6.08 -9.96
C LEU A 217 11.77 5.01 -10.65
N THR A 218 11.49 3.75 -10.35
CA THR A 218 12.13 2.57 -10.96
C THR A 218 11.73 2.42 -12.43
N ARG A 219 10.46 2.64 -12.76
CA ARG A 219 9.92 2.53 -14.12
C ARG A 219 10.50 3.59 -15.05
N TYR A 220 10.47 4.86 -14.66
CA TYR A 220 10.82 5.97 -15.55
C TYR A 220 12.28 6.43 -15.42
N ARG A 221 12.91 6.24 -14.25
CA ARG A 221 14.24 6.76 -13.92
C ARG A 221 15.20 5.67 -13.41
N GLY A 222 14.84 4.40 -13.57
CA GLY A 222 15.57 3.25 -13.02
C GLY A 222 17.06 3.17 -13.42
N SER A 223 17.47 3.69 -14.57
CA SER A 223 18.90 3.71 -14.94
C SER A 223 19.77 4.56 -14.02
N LYS A 224 19.18 5.51 -13.29
CA LYS A 224 19.88 6.44 -12.39
C LYS A 224 19.87 5.96 -10.94
N HIS A 225 18.70 5.57 -10.44
CA HIS A 225 18.50 5.40 -8.98
C HIS A 225 18.47 3.97 -8.47
N ILE A 226 18.38 2.96 -9.35
CA ILE A 226 18.23 1.58 -8.88
C ILE A 226 19.44 1.08 -8.08
N SER A 227 20.65 1.52 -8.40
CA SER A 227 21.85 1.16 -7.63
C SER A 227 21.83 1.82 -6.26
N GLU A 228 21.39 3.08 -6.17
CA GLU A 228 21.23 3.79 -4.91
C GLU A 228 20.16 3.14 -4.02
N LEU A 229 18.99 2.81 -4.60
CA LEU A 229 17.91 2.11 -3.90
C LEU A 229 18.32 0.70 -3.45
N PHE A 230 19.06 -0.02 -4.29
CA PHE A 230 19.60 -1.34 -3.94
C PHE A 230 20.62 -1.24 -2.80
N HIS A 231 21.53 -0.27 -2.86
CA HIS A 231 22.53 -0.07 -1.82
C HIS A 231 21.91 0.32 -0.48
N LEU A 232 20.84 1.14 -0.48
CA LEU A 232 20.04 1.38 0.73
C LEU A 232 19.52 0.08 1.34
N CYS A 233 18.92 -0.80 0.52
CA CYS A 233 18.42 -2.09 0.98
C CYS A 233 19.54 -2.99 1.50
N GLU A 234 20.68 -3.04 0.79
CA GLU A 234 21.85 -3.83 1.17
C GLU A 234 22.41 -3.39 2.53
N ASN A 235 22.54 -2.09 2.75
CA ASN A 235 23.02 -1.54 4.03
C ASN A 235 22.08 -1.90 5.19
N VAL A 236 20.77 -1.76 4.98
CA VAL A 236 19.76 -2.11 6.00
C VAL A 236 19.78 -3.62 6.30
N ILE A 237 19.80 -4.46 5.27
CA ILE A 237 19.78 -5.92 5.43
C ILE A 237 21.10 -6.41 6.06
N SER A 238 22.24 -5.83 5.67
CA SER A 238 23.54 -6.14 6.28
C SER A 238 23.54 -5.81 7.77
N THR A 239 23.01 -4.63 8.14
CA THR A 239 22.87 -4.21 9.54
C THR A 239 21.96 -5.15 10.32
N TYR A 240 20.82 -5.54 9.74
CA TYR A 240 19.92 -6.54 10.33
C TYR A 240 20.63 -7.89 10.55
N ASN A 241 21.35 -8.40 9.54
CA ASN A 241 22.06 -9.68 9.61
C ASN A 241 23.17 -9.67 10.66
N GLN A 242 23.92 -8.58 10.80
CA GLN A 242 24.97 -8.43 11.82
C GLN A 242 24.40 -8.48 13.24
N ASN A 243 23.16 -8.02 13.43
CA ASN A 243 22.48 -7.99 14.72
C ASN A 243 21.52 -9.17 14.92
N TYR A 244 21.48 -10.14 14.00
CA TYR A 244 20.52 -11.25 14.00
C TYR A 244 20.51 -12.02 15.33
N HIS A 245 21.68 -12.40 15.84
CA HIS A 245 21.78 -13.09 17.12
C HIS A 245 21.21 -12.26 18.29
N MET A 246 21.41 -10.94 18.29
CA MET A 246 20.86 -10.08 19.33
C MET A 246 19.33 -10.03 19.25
N VAL A 247 18.78 -9.88 18.04
CA VAL A 247 17.32 -9.83 17.79
C VAL A 247 16.63 -11.13 18.22
N TYR A 248 17.22 -12.29 17.93
CA TYR A 248 16.56 -13.60 18.13
C TYR A 248 17.09 -14.43 19.31
N SER A 249 18.08 -13.94 20.06
CA SER A 249 18.71 -14.68 21.18
C SER A 249 17.69 -15.25 22.18
N LYS A 250 16.72 -14.44 22.59
CA LYS A 250 15.67 -14.85 23.53
C LYS A 250 14.73 -15.92 22.95
N PHE A 251 14.45 -15.85 21.65
CA PHE A 251 13.59 -16.79 20.92
C PHE A 251 14.23 -18.16 20.70
N ALA A 252 15.56 -18.21 20.58
CA ALA A 252 16.28 -19.48 20.42
C ALA A 252 16.31 -20.33 21.71
N THR A 253 16.14 -19.70 22.87
CA THR A 253 16.31 -20.34 24.19
C THR A 253 15.02 -20.80 24.86
N GLN A 254 13.87 -20.22 24.51
CA GLN A 254 12.59 -20.52 25.16
C GLN A 254 11.63 -21.14 24.14
N GLY A 255 11.32 -22.43 24.32
CA GLY A 255 10.45 -23.20 23.42
C GLY A 255 8.96 -22.86 23.49
N ASN A 256 8.56 -21.94 24.39
CA ASN A 256 7.21 -21.39 24.44
C ASN A 256 7.24 -19.96 23.92
N GLN A 257 6.46 -19.71 22.87
CA GLN A 257 6.23 -18.38 22.32
C GLN A 257 5.19 -17.66 23.18
N ASP A 258 5.60 -17.08 24.29
CA ASP A 258 4.73 -16.20 25.07
C ASP A 258 4.35 -14.97 24.22
N GLU A 259 3.08 -14.54 24.27
CA GLU A 259 2.57 -13.42 23.45
C GLU A 259 3.41 -12.14 23.61
N ALA A 260 3.91 -11.89 24.83
CA ALA A 260 4.80 -10.76 25.12
C ALA A 260 6.13 -10.82 24.36
N MET A 261 6.69 -12.02 24.13
CA MET A 261 7.91 -12.15 23.33
C MET A 261 7.63 -11.82 21.87
N VAL A 262 6.52 -12.32 21.32
CA VAL A 262 6.10 -12.06 19.94
C VAL A 262 5.91 -10.56 19.72
N GLU A 263 5.28 -9.86 20.66
CA GLU A 263 5.16 -8.39 20.61
C GLU A 263 6.52 -7.69 20.67
N GLU A 264 7.43 -8.08 21.57
CA GLU A 264 8.80 -7.52 21.64
C GLU A 264 9.52 -7.65 20.29
N LEU A 265 9.38 -8.80 19.64
CA LEU A 265 9.99 -9.06 18.33
C LEU A 265 9.34 -8.27 17.20
N LEU A 266 8.00 -8.12 17.23
CA LEU A 266 7.29 -7.29 16.27
C LEU A 266 7.75 -5.84 16.39
N ARG A 267 7.92 -5.32 17.60
CA ARG A 267 8.35 -3.93 17.85
C ARG A 267 9.85 -3.68 17.60
N ASN A 268 10.64 -4.71 17.30
CA ASN A 268 12.08 -4.56 17.05
C ASN A 268 12.38 -3.70 15.81
N GLU A 269 13.19 -2.66 15.98
CA GLU A 269 13.53 -1.71 14.91
C GLU A 269 14.28 -2.35 13.72
N PHE A 270 15.16 -3.33 13.96
CA PHE A 270 15.85 -4.01 12.86
C PHE A 270 14.86 -4.81 12.00
N CYS A 271 13.82 -5.40 12.61
CA CYS A 271 12.75 -6.08 11.89
C CYS A 271 11.89 -5.09 11.08
N LYS A 272 11.53 -3.93 11.65
CA LYS A 272 10.81 -2.86 10.95
C LYS A 272 11.56 -2.39 9.69
N TYR A 273 12.86 -2.13 9.82
CA TYR A 273 13.68 -1.70 8.68
C TYR A 273 13.93 -2.81 7.67
N LYS A 274 14.15 -4.05 8.12
CA LYS A 274 14.27 -5.22 7.23
C LYS A 274 13.02 -5.39 6.36
N TYR A 275 11.83 -5.24 6.95
CA TYR A 275 10.57 -5.24 6.21
C TYR A 275 10.54 -4.15 5.13
N GLY A 276 10.86 -2.91 5.50
CA GLY A 276 10.88 -1.79 4.55
C GLY A 276 11.86 -2.00 3.40
N ALA A 277 13.04 -2.58 3.67
CA ALA A 277 14.02 -2.90 2.63
C ALA A 277 13.50 -3.97 1.68
N LEU A 278 12.85 -5.02 2.19
CA LEU A 278 12.22 -6.05 1.35
C LEU A 278 11.07 -5.48 0.50
N LYS A 279 10.30 -4.51 1.01
CA LYS A 279 9.29 -3.76 0.24
C LYS A 279 9.89 -2.95 -0.91
N ILE A 280 11.01 -2.26 -0.69
CA ILE A 280 11.72 -1.57 -1.78
C ILE A 280 12.19 -2.60 -2.82
N LEU A 281 12.83 -3.70 -2.40
CA LEU A 281 13.29 -4.75 -3.32
C LEU A 281 12.14 -5.33 -4.16
N GLU A 282 10.96 -5.52 -3.56
CA GLU A 282 9.73 -5.91 -4.28
C GLU A 282 9.38 -4.91 -5.41
N CYS A 283 9.52 -3.60 -5.16
CA CYS A 283 9.29 -2.57 -6.17
C CYS A 283 10.36 -2.58 -7.28
N LEU A 284 11.62 -2.90 -6.92
CA LEU A 284 12.75 -2.93 -7.85
C LEU A 284 12.77 -4.15 -8.77
N TYR A 285 12.06 -5.22 -8.40
CA TYR A 285 12.06 -6.52 -9.08
C TYR A 285 12.00 -6.44 -10.61
N SER A 286 11.10 -5.61 -11.18
CA SER A 286 10.90 -5.55 -12.63
C SER A 286 12.16 -5.11 -13.40
N ARG A 287 12.98 -4.26 -12.78
CA ARG A 287 14.22 -3.74 -13.35
C ARG A 287 15.45 -4.55 -12.92
N LEU A 288 15.47 -5.07 -11.70
CA LEU A 288 16.56 -5.95 -11.23
C LEU A 288 16.61 -7.26 -12.02
N CYS A 289 15.46 -7.81 -12.39
CA CYS A 289 15.35 -9.01 -13.23
C CYS A 289 15.38 -8.70 -14.75
N ASP A 290 15.74 -7.48 -15.16
CA ASP A 290 15.93 -7.17 -16.57
C ASP A 290 17.15 -7.95 -17.09
N LYS A 291 17.01 -8.61 -18.26
CA LYS A 291 18.07 -9.41 -18.88
C LYS A 291 19.36 -8.62 -19.06
N LYS A 292 19.27 -7.30 -19.24
CA LYS A 292 20.41 -6.39 -19.38
C LYS A 292 21.32 -6.32 -18.15
N ARG A 293 20.79 -6.59 -16.95
CA ARG A 293 21.56 -6.53 -15.70
C ARG A 293 22.35 -7.80 -15.41
N ASN A 294 21.95 -8.92 -16.00
CA ASN A 294 22.56 -10.23 -15.77
C ASN A 294 22.79 -10.54 -14.27
N MET A 295 21.83 -10.15 -13.42
CA MET A 295 21.91 -10.36 -11.98
C MET A 295 21.65 -11.84 -11.68
N ASN A 296 22.49 -12.44 -10.83
CA ASN A 296 22.22 -13.78 -10.32
C ASN A 296 21.09 -13.72 -9.28
N ILE A 297 19.85 -13.88 -9.75
CA ILE A 297 18.65 -13.80 -8.92
C ILE A 297 18.63 -14.91 -7.84
N GLU A 298 19.13 -16.11 -8.16
CA GLU A 298 19.19 -17.21 -7.20
C GLU A 298 20.10 -16.87 -6.02
N GLN A 299 21.34 -16.42 -6.29
CA GLN A 299 22.26 -16.00 -5.24
C GLN A 299 21.73 -14.81 -4.45
N PHE A 300 21.04 -13.88 -5.11
CA PHE A 300 20.39 -12.76 -4.45
C PHE A 300 19.33 -13.23 -3.46
N LEU A 301 18.44 -14.14 -3.86
CA LEU A 301 17.41 -14.67 -2.96
C LEU A 301 18.02 -15.36 -1.75
N LYS A 302 19.02 -16.22 -1.96
CA LYS A 302 19.79 -16.87 -0.89
C LYS A 302 20.39 -15.89 0.11
N THR A 303 20.97 -14.81 -0.40
CA THR A 303 21.70 -13.83 0.43
C THR A 303 20.75 -12.94 1.23
N TYR A 304 19.64 -12.51 0.63
CA TYR A 304 18.84 -11.41 1.17
C TYR A 304 17.45 -11.80 1.70
N VAL A 305 16.92 -12.97 1.32
CA VAL A 305 15.49 -13.31 1.53
C VAL A 305 15.26 -14.71 2.10
N GLU A 306 15.96 -15.74 1.63
CA GLU A 306 15.61 -17.15 1.92
C GLU A 306 15.64 -17.50 3.41
N ASN A 307 16.63 -17.00 4.15
CA ASN A 307 16.73 -17.24 5.60
C ASN A 307 15.54 -16.70 6.39
N ASP A 308 14.82 -15.72 5.83
CA ASP A 308 13.69 -15.06 6.47
C ASP A 308 12.33 -15.64 6.03
N LEU A 309 12.31 -16.68 5.18
CA LEU A 309 11.06 -17.39 4.81
C LEU A 309 10.42 -18.13 5.99
N ASN A 310 11.18 -18.41 7.05
CA ASN A 310 10.68 -19.01 8.28
C ASN A 310 10.98 -18.12 9.50
N ASN A 311 10.98 -16.79 9.30
CA ASN A 311 11.28 -15.84 10.35
C ASN A 311 10.20 -15.86 11.45
N PRO A 312 10.54 -15.86 12.75
CA PRO A 312 9.54 -15.82 13.82
C PRO A 312 8.81 -14.48 13.90
N ASN A 313 9.36 -13.40 13.34
CA ASN A 313 8.61 -12.16 13.14
C ASN A 313 7.67 -12.35 11.95
N HIS A 314 6.36 -12.44 12.21
CA HIS A 314 5.35 -12.68 11.18
C HIS A 314 5.31 -11.62 10.08
N LEU A 315 5.60 -10.35 10.38
CA LEU A 315 5.61 -9.28 9.38
C LEU A 315 6.81 -9.40 8.44
N VAL A 316 8.01 -9.69 8.98
CA VAL A 316 9.21 -9.97 8.18
C VAL A 316 9.03 -11.24 7.36
N CYS A 317 8.49 -12.31 7.96
CA CYS A 317 8.22 -13.56 7.25
C CYS A 317 7.23 -13.35 6.09
N TYR A 318 6.12 -12.65 6.35
CA TYR A 318 5.16 -12.23 5.32
C TYR A 318 5.87 -11.53 4.16
N GLN A 319 6.67 -10.50 4.44
CA GLN A 319 7.29 -9.71 3.38
C GLN A 319 8.37 -10.51 2.64
N SER A 320 9.08 -11.41 3.32
CA SER A 320 10.04 -12.32 2.70
C SER A 320 9.36 -13.28 1.72
N ILE A 321 8.19 -13.85 2.08
CA ILE A 321 7.39 -14.69 1.18
C ILE A 321 6.99 -13.89 -0.07
N VAL A 322 6.49 -12.67 0.11
CA VAL A 322 6.08 -11.78 -0.98
C VAL A 322 7.25 -11.49 -1.91
N THR A 323 8.38 -11.04 -1.35
CA THR A 323 9.58 -10.67 -2.11
C THR A 323 10.17 -11.89 -2.82
N TYR A 324 10.35 -13.02 -2.14
CA TYR A 324 10.85 -14.25 -2.76
C TYR A 324 9.98 -14.68 -3.95
N CYS A 325 8.67 -14.78 -3.74
CA CYS A 325 7.72 -15.19 -4.77
C CYS A 325 7.64 -14.19 -5.94
N CYS A 326 7.94 -12.92 -5.69
CA CYS A 326 8.03 -11.92 -6.75
C CYS A 326 9.20 -12.21 -7.70
N PHE A 327 10.38 -12.49 -7.16
CA PHE A 327 11.62 -12.71 -7.92
C PHE A 327 11.73 -14.11 -8.55
N ILE A 328 11.32 -15.16 -7.82
CA ILE A 328 11.56 -16.56 -8.21
C ILE A 328 10.99 -16.89 -9.60
N LYS A 329 9.86 -16.28 -9.97
CA LYS A 329 9.18 -16.49 -11.26
C LYS A 329 10.00 -16.01 -12.47
N LYS A 330 11.10 -15.28 -12.27
CA LYS A 330 12.01 -14.81 -13.34
C LYS A 330 13.24 -15.68 -13.53
N VAL A 331 13.51 -16.57 -12.59
CA VAL A 331 14.63 -17.51 -12.69
C VAL A 331 14.26 -18.58 -13.72
N GLN A 332 15.08 -18.71 -14.77
CA GLN A 332 14.86 -19.69 -15.83
C GLN A 332 15.61 -20.99 -15.58
N HIS A 333 16.79 -20.89 -14.98
CA HIS A 333 17.67 -22.01 -14.67
C HIS A 333 18.05 -21.92 -13.20
N PHE A 334 17.91 -23.05 -12.50
CA PHE A 334 18.22 -23.17 -11.08
C PHE A 334 19.46 -24.04 -10.93
N SER A 335 20.45 -23.52 -10.20
CA SER A 335 21.66 -24.26 -9.83
C SER A 335 21.35 -25.18 -8.66
N ASP A 336 20.60 -24.68 -7.68
CA ASP A 336 20.17 -25.42 -6.49
C ASP A 336 18.67 -25.73 -6.52
N VAL A 337 18.34 -26.83 -7.18
CA VAL A 337 16.96 -27.30 -7.27
C VAL A 337 16.44 -27.80 -5.91
N ASN A 338 17.31 -28.31 -5.04
CA ASN A 338 16.92 -28.77 -3.71
C ASN A 338 16.52 -27.59 -2.82
N GLY A 339 17.27 -26.49 -2.85
CA GLY A 339 16.90 -25.24 -2.18
C GLY A 339 15.57 -24.69 -2.69
N LEU A 340 15.35 -24.70 -4.01
CA LEU A 340 14.06 -24.31 -4.60
C LEU A 340 12.89 -25.14 -4.07
N VAL A 341 13.05 -26.47 -4.00
CA VAL A 341 12.02 -27.38 -3.49
C VAL A 341 11.81 -27.19 -1.98
N GLY A 342 12.89 -27.04 -1.21
CA GLY A 342 12.79 -26.74 0.23
C GLY A 342 12.03 -25.44 0.48
N ASN A 343 12.30 -24.38 -0.28
CA ASN A 343 11.58 -23.11 -0.19
C ASN A 343 10.09 -23.24 -0.57
N TYR A 344 9.77 -24.08 -1.57
CA TYR A 344 8.38 -24.42 -1.90
C TYR A 344 7.68 -25.14 -0.73
N GLU A 345 8.33 -26.12 -0.12
CA GLU A 345 7.78 -26.89 1.01
C GLU A 345 7.57 -26.02 2.25
N VAL A 346 8.49 -25.08 2.54
CA VAL A 346 8.33 -24.08 3.61
C VAL A 346 7.06 -23.26 3.38
N ILE A 347 6.86 -22.72 2.17
CA ILE A 347 5.67 -21.92 1.85
C ILE A 347 4.40 -22.79 1.87
N LEU A 348 4.46 -24.04 1.41
CA LEU A 348 3.34 -24.97 1.50
C LEU A 348 2.94 -25.24 2.96
N ASN A 349 3.91 -25.43 3.85
CA ASN A 349 3.70 -25.65 5.28
C ASN A 349 3.09 -24.45 5.98
N HIS A 350 3.48 -23.24 5.58
CA HIS A 350 2.93 -22.00 6.10
C HIS A 350 1.44 -21.78 5.81
N ILE A 351 0.85 -22.48 4.82
CA ILE A 351 -0.62 -22.45 4.62
C ILE A 351 -1.35 -23.04 5.84
N GLY A 352 -0.69 -23.90 6.63
CA GLY A 352 -1.17 -24.43 7.90
C GLY A 352 -0.63 -23.71 9.14
N SER A 353 -0.02 -22.53 9.00
CA SER A 353 0.53 -21.75 10.13
C SER A 353 -0.54 -21.31 11.13
N THR A 354 -0.16 -21.05 12.38
CA THR A 354 -1.05 -20.45 13.39
C THR A 354 -1.38 -18.99 13.08
N SER A 355 -0.44 -18.26 12.48
CA SER A 355 -0.64 -16.87 12.06
C SER A 355 -1.48 -16.78 10.80
N LEU A 356 -2.63 -16.11 10.90
CA LEU A 356 -3.55 -15.92 9.77
C LEU A 356 -2.87 -15.19 8.60
N LEU A 357 -2.05 -14.16 8.89
CA LEU A 357 -1.30 -13.42 7.88
C LEU A 357 -0.40 -14.33 7.04
N ILE A 358 0.32 -15.23 7.72
CA ILE A 358 1.24 -16.18 7.06
C ILE A 358 0.47 -17.23 6.26
N ARG A 359 -0.66 -17.73 6.77
CA ARG A 359 -1.56 -18.64 6.02
C ARG A 359 -2.04 -17.99 4.72
N VAL A 360 -2.64 -16.80 4.81
CA VAL A 360 -3.22 -16.09 3.67
C VAL A 360 -2.15 -15.69 2.66
N ALA A 361 -1.00 -15.22 3.12
CA ALA A 361 0.12 -14.88 2.23
C ALA A 361 0.66 -16.10 1.49
N SER A 362 0.92 -17.19 2.21
CA SER A 362 1.44 -18.41 1.58
C SER A 362 0.44 -18.99 0.58
N ALA A 363 -0.84 -19.05 0.94
CA ALA A 363 -1.93 -19.45 0.04
C ALA A 363 -2.01 -18.54 -1.20
N SER A 364 -1.80 -17.24 -1.04
CA SER A 364 -1.88 -16.26 -2.14
C SER A 364 -0.68 -16.30 -3.09
N TYR A 365 0.52 -16.57 -2.57
CA TYR A 365 1.77 -16.47 -3.33
C TYR A 365 2.34 -17.82 -3.81
N ILE A 366 1.92 -18.96 -3.26
CA ILE A 366 2.40 -20.29 -3.70
C ILE A 366 2.18 -20.55 -5.20
N LYS A 367 1.16 -19.94 -5.81
CA LYS A 367 0.93 -20.00 -7.27
C LYS A 367 2.11 -19.54 -8.13
N LYS A 368 3.06 -18.78 -7.58
CA LYS A 368 4.24 -18.35 -8.32
C LYS A 368 5.15 -19.53 -8.70
N PHE A 369 5.11 -20.63 -7.94
CA PHE A 369 5.88 -21.84 -8.23
C PHE A 369 5.31 -22.65 -9.40
N PHE A 370 3.99 -22.61 -9.63
CA PHE A 370 3.33 -23.45 -10.64
C PHE A 370 3.82 -23.16 -12.07
N LYS A 371 4.32 -21.95 -12.32
CA LYS A 371 4.82 -21.52 -13.64
C LYS A 371 6.32 -21.74 -13.83
N ILE A 372 7.03 -22.26 -12.83
CA ILE A 372 8.46 -22.54 -12.91
C ILE A 372 8.68 -23.81 -13.73
N LYS A 373 9.56 -23.72 -14.74
CA LYS A 373 9.90 -24.85 -15.61
C LYS A 373 11.02 -25.68 -14.99
N ASN A 374 10.66 -26.64 -14.15
CA ASN A 374 11.58 -27.63 -13.59
C ASN A 374 10.83 -28.95 -13.30
N ASP A 375 11.30 -30.06 -13.86
CA ASP A 375 10.58 -31.35 -13.79
C ASP A 375 10.55 -31.94 -12.38
N TYR A 376 11.63 -31.75 -11.60
CA TYR A 376 11.68 -32.24 -10.23
C TYR A 376 10.69 -31.48 -9.34
N LEU A 377 10.71 -30.14 -9.37
CA LEU A 377 9.73 -29.30 -8.66
C LEU A 377 8.30 -29.65 -9.11
N LYS A 378 8.06 -29.83 -10.41
CA LYS A 378 6.76 -30.22 -10.94
C LYS A 378 6.29 -31.55 -10.34
N SER A 379 7.17 -32.54 -10.21
CA SER A 379 6.84 -33.83 -9.61
C SER A 379 6.49 -33.71 -8.12
N VAL A 380 7.17 -32.81 -7.39
CA VAL A 380 6.87 -32.52 -5.98
C VAL A 380 5.52 -31.83 -5.84
N ILE A 381 5.23 -30.82 -6.67
CA ILE A 381 3.93 -30.13 -6.68
C ILE A 381 2.79 -31.10 -6.98
N ILE A 382 2.96 -32.01 -7.95
CA ILE A 382 1.92 -33.00 -8.27
C ILE A 382 1.61 -33.88 -7.05
N LYS A 383 2.65 -34.33 -6.32
CA LYS A 383 2.47 -35.15 -5.11
C LYS A 383 1.80 -34.38 -3.97
N SER A 384 1.98 -33.06 -3.90
CA SER A 384 1.38 -32.21 -2.88
C SER A 384 0.02 -31.60 -3.26
N ILE A 385 -0.52 -31.85 -4.47
CA ILE A 385 -1.86 -31.37 -4.87
C ILE A 385 -2.96 -31.69 -3.83
N PRO A 386 -3.05 -32.91 -3.25
CA PRO A 386 -4.14 -33.23 -2.33
C PRO A 386 -4.12 -32.32 -1.09
N ILE A 387 -2.94 -32.20 -0.45
CA ILE A 387 -2.75 -31.34 0.73
C ILE A 387 -2.88 -29.86 0.38
N LEU A 388 -2.46 -29.46 -0.82
CA LEU A 388 -2.58 -28.09 -1.28
C LEU A 388 -4.05 -27.69 -1.47
N ILE A 389 -4.86 -28.55 -2.11
CA ILE A 389 -6.31 -28.31 -2.26
C ILE A 389 -6.97 -28.24 -0.88
N GLU A 390 -6.73 -29.23 -0.02
CA GLU A 390 -7.29 -29.27 1.34
C GLU A 390 -6.99 -27.96 2.10
N ARG A 391 -5.71 -27.56 2.14
CA ARG A 391 -5.29 -26.34 2.84
C ARG A 391 -5.85 -25.07 2.21
N LEU A 392 -5.86 -24.95 0.89
CA LEU A 392 -6.43 -23.78 0.21
C LEU A 392 -7.94 -23.67 0.48
N LEU A 393 -8.67 -24.77 0.41
CA LEU A 393 -10.10 -24.82 0.68
C LEU A 393 -10.43 -24.47 2.14
N ASN A 394 -9.60 -24.90 3.10
CA ASN A 394 -9.76 -24.53 4.50
C ASN A 394 -9.58 -23.02 4.71
N VAL A 395 -8.58 -22.41 4.07
CA VAL A 395 -8.38 -20.95 4.18
C VAL A 395 -9.51 -20.18 3.46
N ILE A 396 -10.02 -20.67 2.32
CA ILE A 396 -11.17 -20.06 1.62
C ILE A 396 -12.44 -20.03 2.51
N LYS A 397 -12.66 -21.07 3.33
CA LYS A 397 -13.78 -21.10 4.28
C LYS A 397 -13.63 -20.06 5.40
N GLU A 398 -12.40 -19.75 5.79
CA GLU A 398 -12.07 -18.83 6.88
C GLU A 398 -12.08 -17.36 6.43
N VAL A 399 -11.50 -17.06 5.26
CA VAL A 399 -11.29 -15.68 4.78
C VAL A 399 -11.90 -15.41 3.41
N LYS A 400 -12.42 -14.18 3.24
CA LYS A 400 -12.94 -13.69 1.96
C LYS A 400 -11.81 -13.06 1.12
N CYS A 401 -10.84 -13.87 0.69
CA CYS A 401 -9.68 -13.38 -0.05
C CYS A 401 -9.65 -13.86 -1.52
N GLU A 402 -9.83 -12.95 -2.47
CA GLU A 402 -9.82 -13.24 -3.92
C GLU A 402 -8.50 -13.88 -4.37
N TYR A 403 -7.37 -13.47 -3.81
CA TYR A 403 -6.06 -13.97 -4.20
C TYR A 403 -5.89 -15.48 -4.00
N ILE A 404 -6.59 -16.06 -3.03
CA ILE A 404 -6.56 -17.50 -2.75
C ILE A 404 -7.40 -18.26 -3.79
N VAL A 405 -8.56 -17.73 -4.15
CA VAL A 405 -9.39 -18.25 -5.25
C VAL A 405 -8.60 -18.22 -6.56
N MET A 406 -7.88 -17.14 -6.83
CA MET A 406 -6.97 -17.06 -7.99
C MET A 406 -5.84 -18.11 -7.92
N THR A 407 -5.36 -18.48 -6.72
CA THR A 407 -4.37 -19.55 -6.57
C THR A 407 -4.96 -20.90 -6.95
N LEU A 408 -6.16 -21.21 -6.47
CA LEU A 408 -6.87 -22.43 -6.82
C LEU A 408 -7.12 -22.51 -8.34
N ASP A 409 -7.53 -21.41 -8.96
CA ASP A 409 -7.70 -21.31 -10.42
C ASP A 409 -6.38 -21.55 -11.18
N ASN A 410 -5.28 -20.91 -10.76
CA ASN A 410 -3.97 -21.15 -11.39
C ASN A 410 -3.50 -22.61 -11.23
N LEU A 411 -3.82 -23.24 -10.10
CA LEU A 411 -3.51 -24.66 -9.87
C LEU A 411 -4.31 -25.54 -10.85
N ALA A 412 -5.64 -25.33 -10.92
CA ALA A 412 -6.55 -26.05 -11.81
C ALA A 412 -6.16 -25.91 -13.28
N TYR A 413 -5.80 -24.70 -13.71
CA TYR A 413 -5.36 -24.44 -15.07
C TYR A 413 -4.03 -25.15 -15.40
N THR A 414 -3.07 -25.13 -14.47
CA THR A 414 -1.71 -25.64 -14.71
C THR A 414 -1.61 -27.16 -14.58
N TYR A 415 -2.39 -27.77 -13.67
CA TYR A 415 -2.33 -29.19 -13.33
C TYR A 415 -3.68 -29.93 -13.55
N LYS A 416 -4.45 -29.51 -14.55
CA LYS A 416 -5.81 -30.02 -14.84
C LYS A 416 -5.98 -31.54 -14.72
N ASP A 417 -5.05 -32.31 -15.28
CA ASP A 417 -5.16 -33.77 -15.35
C ASP A 417 -5.05 -34.41 -13.94
N TYR A 418 -4.32 -33.76 -13.03
CA TYR A 418 -4.10 -34.23 -11.65
C TYR A 418 -5.14 -33.71 -10.66
N ILE A 419 -5.89 -32.67 -11.03
CA ILE A 419 -6.95 -32.09 -10.19
C ILE A 419 -8.28 -32.79 -10.39
N THR A 420 -8.52 -33.39 -11.56
CA THR A 420 -9.77 -34.10 -11.90
C THR A 420 -10.36 -34.94 -10.77
N PRO A 421 -9.58 -35.73 -10.00
CA PRO A 421 -10.12 -36.53 -8.89
C PRO A 421 -10.73 -35.73 -7.74
N TYR A 422 -10.31 -34.47 -7.56
CA TYR A 422 -10.70 -33.58 -6.45
C TYR A 422 -11.74 -32.54 -6.85
N VAL A 423 -12.18 -32.52 -8.11
CA VAL A 423 -13.11 -31.50 -8.64
C VAL A 423 -14.41 -31.47 -7.85
N ASN A 424 -14.95 -32.64 -7.48
CA ASN A 424 -16.18 -32.71 -6.69
C ASN A 424 -16.02 -32.02 -5.33
N ASP A 425 -14.93 -32.28 -4.62
CA ASP A 425 -14.66 -31.69 -3.29
C ASP A 425 -14.46 -30.17 -3.37
N VAL A 426 -13.78 -29.72 -4.43
CA VAL A 426 -13.60 -28.29 -4.73
C VAL A 426 -14.95 -27.63 -4.99
N VAL A 427 -15.78 -28.20 -5.86
CA VAL A 427 -17.11 -27.66 -6.20
C VAL A 427 -18.00 -27.63 -4.95
N ILE A 428 -18.08 -28.73 -4.21
CA ILE A 428 -18.88 -28.81 -2.98
C ILE A 428 -18.43 -27.73 -2.00
N THR A 429 -17.12 -27.61 -1.74
CA THR A 429 -16.61 -26.63 -0.79
C THR A 429 -16.89 -25.19 -1.22
N LEU A 430 -16.72 -24.88 -2.50
CA LEU A 430 -17.02 -23.54 -3.03
C LEU A 430 -18.52 -23.23 -2.92
N CYS A 431 -19.40 -24.19 -3.24
CA CYS A 431 -20.84 -24.05 -3.07
C CYS A 431 -21.22 -23.86 -1.59
N THR A 432 -20.66 -24.66 -0.68
CA THR A 432 -20.92 -24.53 0.76
C THR A 432 -20.44 -23.17 1.27
N SER A 433 -19.26 -22.73 0.85
CA SER A 433 -18.72 -21.41 1.22
C SER A 433 -19.61 -20.30 0.68
N PHE A 434 -20.12 -20.42 -0.56
CA PHE A 434 -21.06 -19.47 -1.14
C PHE A 434 -22.38 -19.40 -0.37
N VAL A 435 -22.99 -20.54 -0.05
CA VAL A 435 -24.24 -20.60 0.74
C VAL A 435 -24.02 -20.00 2.13
N PHE A 436 -22.90 -20.32 2.79
CA PHE A 436 -22.54 -19.73 4.08
C PHE A 436 -22.42 -18.20 3.98
N LEU A 437 -21.77 -17.70 2.93
CA LEU A 437 -21.61 -16.26 2.71
C LEU A 437 -22.95 -15.54 2.46
N ILE A 438 -23.89 -16.17 1.75
CA ILE A 438 -25.25 -15.63 1.57
C ILE A 438 -25.99 -15.59 2.89
N ASN A 439 -26.05 -16.72 3.60
CA ASN A 439 -26.81 -16.80 4.85
C ASN A 439 -26.26 -15.82 5.91
N LYS A 440 -24.92 -15.71 6.01
CA LYS A 440 -24.29 -14.74 6.91
C LYS A 440 -24.62 -13.29 6.53
N LYS A 441 -24.71 -12.98 5.24
CA LYS A 441 -25.12 -11.64 4.78
C LYS A 441 -26.59 -11.35 5.16
N ASP A 442 -27.48 -12.33 5.00
CA ASP A 442 -28.89 -12.19 5.38
C ASP A 442 -29.07 -12.05 6.91
N GLU A 443 -28.24 -12.75 7.69
CA GLU A 443 -28.17 -12.60 9.15
C GLU A 443 -27.63 -11.22 9.58
N GLU A 444 -26.58 -10.72 8.93
CA GLU A 444 -26.04 -9.38 9.18
C GLU A 444 -27.04 -8.28 8.80
N GLU A 445 -27.74 -8.40 7.67
CA GLU A 445 -28.78 -7.44 7.25
C GLU A 445 -30.00 -7.48 8.18
N SER A 446 -30.43 -8.66 8.64
CA SER A 446 -31.53 -8.79 9.62
C SER A 446 -31.16 -8.32 11.03
N ALA A 447 -29.92 -8.54 11.47
CA ALA A 447 -29.37 -7.99 12.71
C ALA A 447 -29.28 -6.46 12.64
N HIS A 448 -28.82 -5.91 11.51
CA HIS A 448 -28.73 -4.46 11.34
C HIS A 448 -30.11 -3.81 11.31
N ASN A 449 -31.09 -4.42 10.63
CA ASN A 449 -32.48 -3.96 10.61
C ASN A 449 -33.15 -4.05 11.99
N SER A 450 -32.85 -5.09 12.79
CA SER A 450 -33.40 -5.24 14.14
C SER A 450 -32.75 -4.28 15.16
N LEU A 451 -31.45 -4.01 15.05
CA LEU A 451 -30.78 -2.94 15.80
C LEU A 451 -31.32 -1.55 15.43
N GLU A 452 -31.52 -1.26 14.15
CA GLU A 452 -32.06 0.02 13.70
C GLU A 452 -33.52 0.21 14.18
N ASN A 453 -34.33 -0.85 14.15
CA ASN A 453 -35.68 -0.84 14.73
C ASN A 453 -35.67 -0.68 16.26
N SER A 454 -34.70 -1.28 16.96
CA SER A 454 -34.56 -1.13 18.42
C SER A 454 -34.11 0.28 18.81
N LEU A 455 -33.20 0.90 18.04
CA LEU A 455 -32.77 2.29 18.22
C LEU A 455 -33.89 3.29 17.91
N ARG A 456 -34.74 3.01 16.90
CA ARG A 456 -35.94 3.82 16.61
C ARG A 456 -37.00 3.71 17.69
N HIS A 457 -37.15 2.54 18.34
CA HIS A 457 -38.11 2.35 19.43
C HIS A 457 -37.60 2.78 20.81
N ASN A 458 -36.29 2.94 21.01
CA ASN A 458 -35.69 3.36 22.28
C ASN A 458 -35.43 4.88 22.41
N ASN A 459 -35.91 5.71 21.49
CA ASN A 459 -36.01 7.16 21.68
C ASN A 459 -37.47 7.61 21.91
N PRO A 460 -38.04 7.44 23.12
CA PRO A 460 -39.32 8.03 23.47
C PRO A 460 -39.11 9.38 24.15
N GLU A 461 -38.65 10.40 23.43
CA GLU A 461 -38.75 11.79 23.88
C GLU A 461 -38.53 12.75 22.71
N LEU A 462 -39.58 12.99 21.92
CA LEU A 462 -39.87 14.22 21.16
C LEU A 462 -41.05 13.97 20.19
N THR A 463 -42.21 13.63 20.73
CA THR A 463 -43.49 13.90 20.05
C THR A 463 -44.34 14.73 21.00
N SER A 464 -43.95 15.99 21.12
CA SER A 464 -44.78 17.03 21.70
C SER A 464 -46.07 17.18 20.89
N HIS A 465 -47.18 17.08 21.61
CA HIS A 465 -48.51 17.54 21.30
C HIS A 465 -48.61 18.69 20.27
N THR A 466 -49.45 18.49 19.27
CA THR A 466 -50.34 19.55 18.73
C THR A 466 -51.61 18.88 18.22
N GLN A 467 -52.67 18.96 19.03
CA GLN A 467 -54.05 18.90 18.57
C GLN A 467 -54.59 20.33 18.62
N GLU A 468 -54.86 20.90 17.46
CA GLU A 468 -56.03 21.76 17.19
C GLU A 468 -56.67 21.27 15.90
#